data_AF-A0A7E5VJL6-F1
#
_entry.id   AF-A0A7E5VJL6-F1
#
_cell.length_a   1.000
_cell.length_b   1.000
_cell.length_c   1.000
_cell.angle_alpha   90.00
_cell.angle_beta   90.00
_cell.angle_gamma   90.00
#
_symmetry.space_group_name_H-M   'P 1'
#
loop_
_entity.id
_entity.type
_entity.pdbx_description
1 polymer ?
#
loop_
_entity_poly.entity_id
_entity_poly.type
_entity_poly.pdbx_seq_one_letter_code
_entity_poly.pdbx_strand_id
1 'polypeptide(L)'
;MNVKSSRYFLHLETWVKFGSLGFAVILPYAVVVVNIQEHEWPRHVATVAILLSWLEMTFLLSRFPNWGYYVLMFGKVASNVVKILLTFTFLVIGFSLSFMIQFHSQVPFDGPWSALVKTIAMMTSEFEYGDLFDEERNAELATSLIIARIIFLIFLLLASIVLMNLLVGVAVNDINDLEVLGNIRRLVKQVEFLGTLDTLVYNRVFKLMLPKKVNTRLKNKRNVSRVMILKPGKPRWGQSRTLPSKIKESIFNKAQMMKKQIEDEIGFKAFNTKLNEMHDVIMMYNKIRMEELAKPKEPEKEVDISKPKSTSLAAHLNDLDDAVETLKHQNVVYVQESREAVNVLNTKLDEVSNELMGIKQFLVKLESKLEGSIYID
;
A
#
# COMPACT_ATOMS: atom_id res chain seq x y z
N MET A 1 16.80 -24.37 2.60
CA MET A 1 17.77 -23.25 2.54
C MET A 1 18.45 -23.31 1.17
N ASN A 2 17.82 -22.82 0.12
CA ASN A 2 18.43 -22.69 -1.21
C ASN A 2 17.54 -21.80 -2.08
N VAL A 3 18.10 -21.13 -3.09
CA VAL A 3 17.45 -20.16 -4.02
C VAL A 3 17.40 -18.67 -3.57
N LYS A 4 18.37 -18.18 -2.79
CA LYS A 4 18.62 -16.71 -2.66
C LYS A 4 20.03 -16.23 -3.03
N SER A 5 20.99 -17.12 -3.30
CA SER A 5 22.40 -16.73 -3.48
C SER A 5 22.69 -16.03 -4.80
N SER A 6 22.08 -16.44 -5.93
CA SER A 6 22.38 -15.85 -7.24
C SER A 6 21.95 -14.37 -7.33
N ARG A 7 20.83 -14.00 -6.70
CA ARG A 7 20.35 -12.61 -6.66
C ARG A 7 21.30 -11.67 -5.92
N TYR A 8 22.10 -12.17 -4.98
CA TYR A 8 23.09 -11.37 -4.26
C TYR A 8 24.18 -10.81 -5.17
N PHE A 9 24.61 -11.57 -6.17
CA PHE A 9 25.61 -11.16 -7.16
C PHE A 9 25.06 -10.23 -8.24
N LEU A 10 23.74 -10.06 -8.38
CA LEU A 10 23.15 -9.09 -9.30
C LEU A 10 23.05 -7.68 -8.70
N HIS A 11 23.23 -7.53 -7.38
CA HIS A 11 23.17 -6.23 -6.72
C HIS A 11 24.51 -5.49 -6.85
N LEU A 12 24.49 -4.29 -7.43
CA LEU A 12 25.67 -3.43 -7.57
C LEU A 12 26.33 -3.12 -6.21
N GLU A 13 25.53 -3.01 -5.13
CA GLU A 13 26.01 -2.84 -3.75
C GLU A 13 26.99 -3.95 -3.33
N THR A 14 26.76 -5.18 -3.78
CA THR A 14 27.61 -6.33 -3.45
C THR A 14 29.00 -6.20 -4.10
N TRP A 15 29.04 -5.82 -5.38
CA TRP A 15 30.29 -5.64 -6.11
C TRP A 15 31.10 -4.47 -5.56
N VAL A 16 30.45 -3.40 -5.15
CA VAL A 16 31.11 -2.25 -4.50
C VAL A 16 31.76 -2.66 -3.18
N LYS A 17 31.12 -3.53 -2.39
CA LYS A 17 31.72 -4.07 -1.14
C LYS A 17 32.89 -4.99 -1.38
N PHE A 18 32.80 -5.87 -2.38
CA PHE A 18 33.94 -6.72 -2.75
C PHE A 18 35.10 -5.89 -3.27
N GLY A 19 34.81 -4.85 -4.07
CA GLY A 19 35.79 -3.87 -4.52
C GLY A 19 36.44 -3.13 -3.35
N SER A 20 35.65 -2.55 -2.44
CA SER A 20 36.17 -1.81 -1.29
C SER A 20 37.01 -2.69 -0.37
N LEU A 21 36.59 -3.94 -0.13
CA LEU A 21 37.37 -4.92 0.63
C LEU A 21 38.68 -5.28 -0.07
N GLY A 22 38.65 -5.53 -1.38
CA GLY A 22 39.84 -5.81 -2.18
C GLY A 22 40.85 -4.66 -2.11
N PHE A 23 40.38 -3.43 -2.32
CA PHE A 23 41.22 -2.25 -2.25
C PHE A 23 41.75 -1.97 -0.83
N ALA A 24 40.96 -2.24 0.22
CA ALA A 24 41.39 -2.10 1.61
C ALA A 24 42.52 -3.07 1.99
N VAL A 25 42.62 -4.23 1.31
CA VAL A 25 43.74 -5.17 1.49
C VAL A 25 44.95 -4.79 0.63
N ILE A 26 44.72 -4.36 -0.61
CA ILE A 26 45.77 -4.02 -1.57
C ILE A 26 46.50 -2.74 -1.16
N LEU A 27 45.81 -1.73 -0.64
CA LEU A 27 46.40 -0.41 -0.32
C LEU A 27 47.49 -0.46 0.74
N PRO A 28 47.28 -1.04 1.94
CA PRO A 28 48.32 -1.14 2.95
C PRO A 28 49.52 -1.94 2.44
N TYR A 29 49.28 -3.01 1.68
CA TYR A 29 50.34 -3.79 1.04
C TYR A 29 51.14 -2.94 0.03
N ALA A 30 50.46 -2.22 -0.85
CA ALA A 30 51.07 -1.34 -1.84
C ALA A 30 51.90 -0.23 -1.17
N VAL A 31 51.39 0.39 -0.11
CA VAL A 31 52.08 1.48 0.60
C VAL A 31 53.31 1.00 1.38
N VAL A 32 53.25 -0.22 1.95
CA VAL A 32 54.36 -0.76 2.77
C VAL A 32 55.46 -1.39 1.92
N VAL A 33 55.09 -2.06 0.82
CA VAL A 33 56.06 -2.80 -0.02
C VAL A 33 56.59 -1.96 -1.17
N VAL A 34 55.82 -1.00 -1.67
CA VAL A 34 56.16 -0.20 -2.85
C VAL A 34 56.39 1.25 -2.47
N ASN A 35 57.56 1.78 -2.80
CA ASN A 35 57.89 3.16 -2.55
C ASN A 35 57.00 4.08 -3.42
N ILE A 36 56.13 4.86 -2.79
CA ILE A 36 55.09 5.68 -3.45
C ILE A 36 55.71 6.72 -4.42
N GLN A 37 56.98 7.09 -4.23
CA GLN A 37 57.66 8.08 -5.07
C GLN A 37 58.08 7.56 -6.46
N GLU A 38 58.23 6.25 -6.64
CA GLU A 38 58.76 5.68 -7.89
C GLU A 38 57.66 5.16 -8.83
N HIS A 39 56.44 4.94 -8.32
CA HIS A 39 55.38 4.31 -9.07
C HIS A 39 54.04 5.06 -8.92
N GLU A 40 53.37 5.33 -10.03
CA GLU A 40 52.09 6.05 -10.06
C GLU A 40 50.87 5.16 -9.77
N TRP A 41 50.98 3.84 -9.95
CA TRP A 41 49.87 2.91 -9.77
C TRP A 41 49.27 2.89 -8.34
N PRO A 42 50.04 3.00 -7.23
CA PRO A 42 49.46 3.06 -5.89
C PRO A 42 48.59 4.30 -5.70
N ARG A 43 48.95 5.41 -6.38
CA ARG A 43 48.16 6.64 -6.37
C ARG A 43 46.81 6.43 -7.06
N HIS A 44 46.77 5.75 -8.21
CA HIS A 44 45.51 5.40 -8.88
C HIS A 44 44.65 4.44 -8.04
N VAL A 45 45.26 3.46 -7.39
CA VAL A 45 44.56 2.54 -6.49
C VAL A 45 43.98 3.28 -5.28
N ALA A 46 44.73 4.23 -4.70
CA ALA A 46 44.27 5.06 -3.60
C ALA A 46 43.06 5.92 -3.98
N THR A 47 43.10 6.60 -5.13
CA THR A 47 41.99 7.45 -5.58
C THR A 47 40.72 6.65 -5.84
N VAL A 48 40.82 5.48 -6.48
CA VAL A 48 39.69 4.58 -6.71
C VAL A 48 39.11 4.04 -5.40
N ALA A 49 39.96 3.67 -4.44
CA ALA A 49 39.51 3.19 -3.14
C ALA A 49 38.75 4.25 -2.35
N ILE A 50 39.21 5.51 -2.38
CA ILE A 50 38.52 6.63 -1.73
C ILE A 50 37.15 6.83 -2.38
N LEU A 51 37.06 6.85 -3.72
CA LEU A 51 35.79 6.99 -4.43
C LEU A 51 34.81 5.85 -4.10
N LEU A 52 35.28 4.60 -4.09
CA LEU A 52 34.47 3.43 -3.71
C LEU A 52 33.99 3.52 -2.26
N SER A 53 34.81 4.02 -1.35
CA SER A 53 34.44 4.19 0.06
C SER A 53 33.29 5.20 0.21
N TRP A 54 33.34 6.33 -0.49
CA TRP A 54 32.24 7.31 -0.51
C TRP A 54 30.98 6.80 -1.19
N LEU A 55 31.14 5.98 -2.23
CA LEU A 55 30.02 5.32 -2.91
C LEU A 55 29.37 4.26 -1.99
N GLU A 56 30.16 3.50 -1.23
CA GLU A 56 29.68 2.59 -0.19
C GLU A 56 28.94 3.36 0.92
N MET A 57 29.49 4.49 1.37
CA MET A 57 28.81 5.38 2.31
C MET A 57 27.45 5.84 1.79
N THR A 58 27.34 6.15 0.50
CA THR A 58 26.06 6.50 -0.14
C THR A 58 25.06 5.33 -0.07
N PHE A 59 25.50 4.08 -0.31
CA PHE A 59 24.65 2.91 -0.09
C PHE A 59 24.28 2.67 1.37
N LEU A 60 25.14 2.99 2.33
CA LEU A 60 24.76 2.94 3.75
C LEU A 60 23.68 3.98 4.07
N LEU A 61 23.76 5.18 3.46
CA LEU A 61 22.71 6.19 3.56
C LEU A 61 21.36 5.71 3.01
N SER A 62 21.36 4.80 2.01
CA SER A 62 20.13 4.16 1.48
C SER A 62 19.29 3.44 2.55
N ARG A 63 19.91 3.05 3.67
CA ARG A 63 19.26 2.29 4.76
C ARG A 63 18.62 3.19 5.81
N PHE A 64 18.91 4.50 5.80
CA PHE A 64 18.34 5.43 6.76
C PHE A 64 16.93 5.86 6.36
N PRO A 65 15.96 5.95 7.30
CA PRO A 65 14.57 6.24 6.97
C PRO A 65 14.33 7.58 6.28
N ASN A 66 15.15 8.59 6.60
CA ASN A 66 14.95 9.96 6.09
C ASN A 66 15.68 10.20 4.77
N TRP A 67 16.89 9.65 4.60
CA TRP A 67 17.74 9.94 3.44
C TRP A 67 17.73 8.82 2.40
N GLY A 68 17.31 7.62 2.80
CA GLY A 68 17.45 6.45 1.95
C GLY A 68 16.60 6.49 0.68
N TYR A 69 15.46 7.19 0.73
CA TYR A 69 14.61 7.42 -0.43
C TYR A 69 15.34 8.20 -1.55
N TYR A 70 16.07 9.27 -1.21
CA TYR A 70 16.81 10.05 -2.19
C TYR A 70 17.91 9.24 -2.87
N VAL A 71 18.62 8.41 -2.09
CA VAL A 71 19.67 7.53 -2.64
C VAL A 71 19.07 6.48 -3.58
N LEU A 72 17.94 5.89 -3.22
CA LEU A 72 17.25 4.90 -4.07
C LEU A 72 16.75 5.51 -5.38
N MET A 73 16.21 6.73 -5.32
CA MET A 73 15.77 7.47 -6.50
C MET A 73 16.95 7.85 -7.39
N PHE A 74 18.04 8.38 -6.82
CA PHE A 74 19.27 8.70 -7.56
C PHE A 74 19.80 7.48 -8.31
N GLY A 75 19.94 6.33 -7.65
CA GLY A 75 20.46 5.11 -8.30
C GLY A 75 19.56 4.63 -9.45
N LYS A 76 18.25 4.82 -9.33
CA LYS A 76 17.30 4.46 -10.39
C LYS A 76 17.37 5.43 -11.58
N VAL A 77 17.40 6.74 -11.33
CA VAL A 77 17.58 7.77 -12.37
C VAL A 77 18.92 7.56 -13.08
N ALA A 78 20.02 7.36 -12.34
CA ALA A 78 21.33 7.07 -12.90
C ALA A 78 21.34 5.82 -13.79
N SER A 79 20.68 4.73 -13.37
CA SER A 79 20.56 3.52 -14.19
C SER A 79 19.79 3.76 -15.50
N ASN A 80 18.75 4.60 -15.46
CA ASN A 80 17.97 4.93 -16.65
C ASN A 80 18.76 5.84 -17.60
N VAL A 81 19.53 6.81 -17.07
CA VAL A 81 20.49 7.62 -17.86
C VAL A 81 21.50 6.73 -18.57
N VAL A 82 22.10 5.76 -17.88
CA VAL A 82 23.07 4.82 -18.49
C VAL A 82 22.42 4.00 -19.60
N LYS A 83 21.17 3.54 -19.44
CA LYS A 83 20.44 2.82 -20.50
C LYS A 83 20.23 3.68 -21.73
N ILE A 84 19.85 4.94 -21.55
CA ILE A 84 19.66 5.88 -22.67
C ILE A 84 20.99 6.10 -23.39
N LEU A 85 22.07 6.38 -22.68
CA LEU A 85 23.41 6.53 -23.26
C LEU A 85 23.84 5.28 -24.03
N LEU A 86 23.55 4.07 -23.51
CA LEU A 86 23.82 2.81 -24.20
C LEU A 86 23.00 2.68 -25.50
N THR A 87 21.72 3.03 -25.49
CA THR A 87 20.86 3.02 -26.68
C THR A 87 21.41 3.93 -27.78
N PHE A 88 21.93 5.10 -27.43
CA PHE A 88 22.48 6.08 -28.38
C PHE A 88 24.01 6.01 -28.51
N THR A 89 24.65 4.93 -28.07
CA THR A 89 26.12 4.81 -28.13
C THR A 89 26.66 4.89 -29.55
N PHE A 90 25.95 4.33 -30.55
CA PHE A 90 26.36 4.42 -31.95
C PHE A 90 26.40 5.87 -32.45
N LEU A 91 25.51 6.73 -31.96
CA LEU A 91 25.48 8.15 -32.29
C LEU A 91 26.70 8.87 -31.68
N VAL A 92 27.02 8.59 -30.41
CA VAL A 92 28.20 9.15 -29.73
C VAL A 92 29.50 8.73 -30.42
N ILE A 93 29.63 7.45 -30.78
CA ILE A 93 30.80 6.94 -31.50
C ILE A 93 30.91 7.59 -32.89
N GLY A 94 29.80 7.72 -33.61
CA GLY A 94 29.77 8.37 -34.93
C GLY A 94 30.31 9.79 -34.89
N PHE A 95 29.76 10.64 -34.00
CA PHE A 95 30.25 12.01 -33.83
C PHE A 95 31.69 12.09 -33.34
N SER A 96 32.09 11.20 -32.43
CA SER A 96 33.48 11.11 -31.95
C SER A 96 34.47 10.86 -33.08
N LEU A 97 34.20 9.88 -33.94
CA LEU A 97 35.05 9.59 -35.09
C LEU A 97 35.01 10.72 -36.13
N SER A 98 33.84 11.33 -36.38
CA SER A 98 33.72 12.48 -37.27
C SER A 98 34.57 13.66 -36.79
N PHE A 99 34.54 14.00 -35.50
CA PHE A 99 35.38 15.06 -34.95
C PHE A 99 36.87 14.71 -35.00
N MET A 100 37.24 13.47 -34.68
CA MET A 100 38.63 13.00 -34.79
C MET A 100 39.20 13.18 -36.20
N ILE A 101 38.41 12.85 -37.23
CA ILE A 101 38.80 13.05 -38.64
C ILE A 101 38.85 14.54 -38.97
N GLN A 102 37.82 15.31 -38.58
CA GLN A 102 37.70 16.73 -38.93
C GLN A 102 38.82 17.58 -38.31
N PHE A 103 39.19 17.28 -37.06
CA PHE A 103 40.28 17.94 -36.33
C PHE A 103 41.64 17.24 -36.54
N HIS A 104 41.77 16.40 -37.56
CA HIS A 104 43.04 15.80 -38.01
C HIS A 104 43.82 15.11 -36.88
N SER A 105 43.11 14.45 -35.95
CA SER A 105 43.70 13.83 -34.77
C SER A 105 44.61 14.77 -33.96
N GLN A 106 44.22 16.04 -33.85
CA GLN A 106 44.87 17.01 -32.97
C GLN A 106 44.12 17.12 -31.65
N VAL A 107 44.81 17.53 -30.57
CA VAL A 107 44.20 17.78 -29.26
C VAL A 107 43.04 18.77 -29.42
N PRO A 108 41.82 18.47 -28.92
CA PRO A 108 41.48 17.42 -27.95
C PRO A 108 41.00 16.06 -28.51
N PHE A 109 41.10 15.83 -29.82
CA PHE A 109 40.66 14.61 -30.52
C PHE A 109 41.83 13.78 -31.07
N ASP A 110 42.94 13.71 -30.34
CA ASP A 110 44.19 13.06 -30.73
C ASP A 110 44.15 11.53 -30.82
N GLY A 111 43.07 10.90 -30.34
CA GLY A 111 42.84 9.48 -30.51
C GLY A 111 41.39 9.06 -30.24
N PRO A 112 41.04 7.79 -30.49
CA PRO A 112 39.65 7.32 -30.36
C PRO A 112 39.09 7.47 -28.94
N TRP A 113 39.91 7.26 -27.91
CA TRP A 113 39.49 7.38 -26.52
C TRP A 113 39.32 8.84 -26.10
N SER A 114 40.29 9.71 -26.41
CA SER A 114 40.22 11.14 -26.09
C SER A 114 39.08 11.81 -26.84
N ALA A 115 38.88 11.47 -28.12
CA ALA A 115 37.75 11.93 -28.90
C ALA A 115 36.42 11.47 -28.31
N LEU A 116 36.29 10.24 -27.81
CA LEU A 116 35.06 9.75 -27.21
C LEU A 116 34.75 10.49 -25.90
N VAL A 117 35.75 10.62 -25.03
CA VAL A 117 35.62 11.38 -23.77
C VAL A 117 35.24 12.83 -24.05
N LYS A 118 35.90 13.45 -25.04
CA LYS A 118 35.62 14.82 -25.47
C LYS A 118 34.20 14.96 -26.02
N THR A 119 33.74 14.03 -26.86
CA THR A 119 32.36 14.04 -27.38
C THR A 119 31.34 13.90 -26.26
N ILE A 120 31.54 13.00 -25.30
CA ILE A 120 30.63 12.86 -24.14
C ILE A 120 30.60 14.16 -23.32
N ALA A 121 31.75 14.79 -23.07
CA ALA A 121 31.82 16.06 -22.35
C ALA A 121 31.19 17.24 -23.13
N MET A 122 31.25 17.22 -24.46
CA MET A 122 30.52 18.19 -25.28
C MET A 122 28.99 18.01 -25.19
N MET A 123 28.50 16.80 -24.90
CA MET A 123 27.05 16.58 -24.70
C MET A 123 26.53 17.33 -23.47
N THR A 124 27.33 17.42 -22.40
CA THR A 124 26.99 18.15 -21.16
C THR A 124 27.09 19.67 -21.29
N SER A 125 27.34 20.20 -22.49
CA SER A 125 27.44 21.63 -22.80
C SER A 125 28.61 22.35 -22.12
N GLU A 126 29.57 21.63 -21.55
CA GLU A 126 30.70 22.23 -20.83
C GLU A 126 31.83 22.73 -21.76
N PHE A 127 31.73 22.51 -23.07
CA PHE A 127 32.73 22.94 -24.04
C PHE A 127 32.20 24.03 -24.98
N GLU A 128 32.86 25.18 -24.95
CA GLU A 128 32.49 26.34 -25.75
C GLU A 128 32.99 26.18 -27.19
N TYR A 129 32.23 26.76 -28.13
CA TYR A 129 32.60 26.84 -29.54
C TYR A 129 33.99 27.49 -29.72
N GLY A 130 34.34 28.45 -28.86
CA GLY A 130 35.64 29.13 -28.87
C GLY A 130 36.81 28.17 -28.70
N ASP A 131 36.71 27.22 -27.76
CA ASP A 131 37.77 26.25 -27.47
C ASP A 131 38.04 25.27 -28.63
N LEU A 132 37.03 25.05 -29.49
CA LEU A 132 37.09 24.11 -30.61
C LEU A 132 37.55 24.79 -31.90
N PHE A 133 37.17 26.05 -32.10
CA PHE A 133 37.33 26.77 -33.36
C PHE A 133 38.22 28.01 -33.22
N ASP A 134 39.25 27.92 -32.38
CA ASP A 134 40.27 28.96 -32.23
C ASP A 134 40.94 29.27 -33.59
N GLU A 135 40.86 30.53 -34.01
CA GLU A 135 41.28 30.95 -35.36
C GLU A 135 42.80 30.84 -35.57
N GLU A 136 43.60 31.08 -34.52
CA GLU A 136 45.07 30.93 -34.59
C GLU A 136 45.52 29.48 -34.78
N ARG A 137 44.76 28.52 -34.21
CA ARG A 137 45.12 27.10 -34.21
C ARG A 137 44.60 26.36 -35.45
N ASN A 138 43.52 26.86 -36.05
CA ASN A 138 42.84 26.25 -37.19
C ASN A 138 43.00 27.02 -38.51
N ALA A 139 43.95 27.96 -38.58
CA ALA A 139 44.17 28.83 -39.74
C ALA A 139 44.44 28.05 -41.05
N GLU A 140 45.01 26.85 -40.98
CA GLU A 140 45.28 25.99 -42.14
C GLU A 140 44.04 25.23 -42.67
N LEU A 141 42.88 25.34 -42.00
CA LEU A 141 41.69 24.50 -42.22
C LEU A 141 40.48 25.26 -42.80
N ALA A 142 40.68 26.41 -43.46
CA ALA A 142 39.62 27.34 -43.88
C ALA A 142 38.39 26.70 -44.57
N THR A 143 38.59 25.71 -45.46
CA THR A 143 37.48 25.02 -46.16
C THR A 143 36.86 23.88 -45.32
N SER A 144 37.67 23.25 -44.46
CA SER A 144 37.24 22.23 -43.49
C SER A 144 36.38 22.84 -42.38
N LEU A 145 36.57 24.11 -42.04
CA LEU A 145 35.84 24.77 -40.95
C LEU A 145 34.33 24.86 -41.19
N ILE A 146 33.86 25.06 -42.42
CA ILE A 146 32.41 25.14 -42.71
C ILE A 146 31.75 23.78 -42.44
N ILE A 147 32.36 22.69 -42.93
CA ILE A 147 31.85 21.34 -42.72
C ILE A 147 31.90 20.98 -41.24
N ALA A 148 33.00 21.32 -40.55
CA ALA A 148 33.14 21.11 -39.11
C ALA A 148 32.05 21.84 -38.31
N ARG A 149 31.74 23.09 -38.67
CA ARG A 149 30.66 23.89 -38.05
C ARG A 149 29.29 23.28 -38.30
N ILE A 150 29.03 22.76 -39.51
CA ILE A 150 27.76 22.08 -39.82
C ILE A 150 27.63 20.79 -39.00
N ILE A 151 28.68 19.95 -38.96
CA ILE A 151 28.68 18.72 -38.15
C ILE A 151 28.48 19.06 -36.67
N PHE A 152 29.13 20.11 -36.17
CA PHE A 152 28.99 20.59 -34.81
C PHE A 152 27.56 21.10 -34.51
N LEU A 153 26.92 21.83 -35.42
CA LEU A 153 25.53 22.26 -35.27
C LEU A 153 24.55 21.07 -35.25
N ILE A 154 24.74 20.09 -36.12
CA ILE A 154 23.93 18.86 -36.12
C ILE A 154 24.14 18.10 -34.80
N PHE A 155 25.38 18.01 -34.33
CA PHE A 155 25.71 17.42 -33.03
C PHE A 155 24.99 18.16 -31.89
N LEU A 156 25.02 19.49 -31.83
CA LEU A 156 24.33 20.26 -30.80
C LEU A 156 22.82 20.00 -30.80
N LEU A 157 22.20 19.94 -31.99
CA LEU A 157 20.77 19.65 -32.10
C LEU A 157 20.47 18.23 -31.57
N LEU A 158 21.21 17.22 -32.01
CA LEU A 158 20.92 15.83 -31.63
C LEU A 158 21.35 15.50 -30.20
N ALA A 159 22.53 15.91 -29.78
CA ALA A 159 23.13 15.50 -28.52
C ALA A 159 22.81 16.46 -27.36
N SER A 160 22.82 17.77 -27.60
CA SER A 160 22.58 18.75 -26.54
C SER A 160 21.11 19.15 -26.42
N ILE A 161 20.33 19.14 -27.50
CA ILE A 161 18.90 19.45 -27.44
C ILE A 161 18.09 18.15 -27.30
N VAL A 162 18.14 17.26 -28.29
CA VAL A 162 17.28 16.06 -28.27
C VAL A 162 17.66 15.10 -27.15
N LEU A 163 18.94 14.71 -27.05
CA LEU A 163 19.36 13.70 -26.08
C LEU A 163 19.31 14.21 -24.63
N MET A 164 19.68 15.46 -24.36
CA MET A 164 19.52 16.02 -23.01
C MET A 164 18.06 16.20 -22.60
N ASN A 165 17.20 16.66 -23.51
CA ASN A 165 15.78 16.75 -23.20
C ASN A 165 15.16 15.37 -22.97
N LEU A 166 15.66 14.33 -23.64
CA LEU A 166 15.24 12.95 -23.40
C LEU A 166 15.75 12.45 -22.03
N LEU A 167 17.01 12.74 -21.67
CA LEU A 167 17.56 12.39 -20.35
C LEU A 167 16.80 13.07 -19.21
N VAL A 168 16.53 14.37 -19.34
CA VAL A 168 15.74 15.14 -18.36
C VAL A 168 14.29 14.66 -18.35
N GLY A 169 13.68 14.46 -19.52
CA GLY A 169 12.29 14.02 -19.65
C GLY A 169 12.05 12.65 -19.03
N VAL A 170 12.95 11.69 -19.25
CA VAL A 170 12.89 10.38 -18.61
C VAL A 170 13.13 10.49 -17.10
N ALA A 171 14.12 11.27 -16.67
CA ALA A 171 14.39 11.48 -15.25
C ALA A 171 13.17 12.07 -14.51
N VAL A 172 12.52 13.09 -15.08
CA VAL A 172 11.34 13.74 -14.48
C VAL A 172 10.14 12.79 -14.46
N ASN A 173 9.89 12.07 -15.55
CA ASN A 173 8.79 11.10 -15.61
C ASN A 173 8.99 9.96 -14.60
N ASP A 174 10.22 9.45 -14.46
CA ASP A 174 10.55 8.42 -13.49
C ASP A 174 10.44 8.92 -12.05
N ILE A 175 10.79 10.18 -11.74
CA ILE A 175 10.79 10.71 -10.37
C ILE A 175 9.39 10.63 -9.73
N ASN A 176 8.33 10.99 -10.46
CA ASN A 176 6.97 10.97 -9.91
C ASN A 176 6.52 9.55 -9.52
N ASP A 177 6.71 8.58 -10.41
CA ASP A 177 6.37 7.18 -10.13
C ASP A 177 7.25 6.59 -9.02
N LEU A 178 8.51 7.01 -8.97
CA LEU A 178 9.46 6.58 -7.95
C LEU A 178 9.19 7.20 -6.60
N GLU A 179 8.56 8.37 -6.51
CA GLU A 179 8.16 8.97 -5.23
C GLU A 179 7.08 8.17 -4.53
N VAL A 180 6.04 7.81 -5.28
CA VAL A 180 4.97 6.96 -4.75
C VAL A 180 5.54 5.60 -4.35
N LEU A 181 6.32 4.97 -5.24
CA LEU A 181 6.92 3.66 -4.96
C LEU A 181 7.95 3.72 -3.82
N GLY A 182 8.71 4.80 -3.73
CA GLY A 182 9.71 5.03 -2.70
C GLY A 182 9.10 5.26 -1.33
N ASN A 183 7.97 5.97 -1.25
CA ASN A 183 7.18 6.10 -0.03
C ASN A 183 6.66 4.73 0.45
N ILE A 184 6.15 3.90 -0.46
CA ILE A 184 5.72 2.53 -0.14
C ILE A 184 6.91 1.69 0.33
N ARG A 185 8.02 1.69 -0.42
CA ARG A 185 9.24 0.94 -0.06
C ARG A 185 9.82 1.39 1.27
N ARG A 186 9.79 2.69 1.56
CA ARG A 186 10.18 3.24 2.87
C ARG A 186 9.31 2.65 3.98
N LEU A 187 7.99 2.62 3.78
CA LEU A 187 7.07 2.04 4.75
C LEU A 187 7.32 0.55 4.96
N VAL A 188 7.55 -0.21 3.89
CA VAL A 188 7.93 -1.63 3.95
C VAL A 188 9.23 -1.80 4.74
N LYS A 189 10.26 -0.98 4.46
CA LYS A 189 11.54 -1.04 5.19
C LYS A 189 11.40 -0.67 6.67
N GLN A 190 10.53 0.29 7.00
CA GLN A 190 10.20 0.60 8.39
C GLN A 190 9.52 -0.57 9.10
N VAL A 191 8.60 -1.28 8.42
CA VAL A 191 7.93 -2.47 8.96
C VAL A 191 8.91 -3.64 9.11
N GLU A 192 9.79 -3.89 8.13
CA GLU A 192 10.84 -4.91 8.21
C GLU A 192 11.81 -4.62 9.36
N PHE A 193 12.23 -3.36 9.49
CA PHE A 193 13.09 -2.92 10.59
C PHE A 193 12.38 -3.07 11.93
N LEU A 194 11.10 -2.70 12.03
CA LEU A 194 10.30 -2.88 13.23
C LEU A 194 10.16 -4.37 13.60
N GLY A 195 9.92 -5.25 12.63
CA GLY A 195 9.88 -6.70 12.86
C GLY A 195 11.23 -7.27 13.31
N THR A 196 12.32 -6.82 12.69
CA THR A 196 13.68 -7.20 13.09
C THR A 196 13.98 -6.71 14.51
N LEU A 197 13.62 -5.45 14.80
CA LEU A 197 13.71 -4.88 16.13
C LEU A 197 12.90 -5.71 17.10
N ASP A 198 11.64 -6.04 16.81
CA ASP A 198 10.75 -6.81 17.69
C ASP A 198 11.37 -8.17 18.06
N THR A 199 11.91 -8.86 17.07
CA THR A 199 12.61 -10.14 17.26
C THR A 199 13.83 -9.98 18.19
N LEU A 200 14.64 -8.95 17.96
CA LEU A 200 15.85 -8.64 18.73
C LEU A 200 15.54 -8.17 20.16
N VAL A 201 14.48 -7.38 20.29
CA VAL A 201 13.86 -6.86 21.52
C VAL A 201 13.39 -7.99 22.43
N TYR A 202 12.81 -9.07 21.87
CA TYR A 202 12.36 -10.21 22.65
C TYR A 202 13.43 -11.29 22.88
N ASN A 203 14.52 -11.27 22.11
CA ASN A 203 15.62 -12.22 22.23
C ASN A 203 16.25 -12.23 23.64
N ARG A 204 16.48 -13.42 24.17
CA ARG A 204 17.03 -13.67 25.51
C ARG A 204 18.48 -13.18 25.62
N VAL A 205 19.28 -13.35 24.57
CA VAL A 205 20.68 -12.89 24.52
C VAL A 205 20.76 -11.37 24.60
N PHE A 206 19.90 -10.67 23.84
CA PHE A 206 19.87 -9.21 23.82
C PHE A 206 19.42 -8.61 25.17
N LYS A 207 18.48 -9.26 25.86
CA LYS A 207 18.07 -8.89 27.23
C LYS A 207 19.17 -9.09 28.27
N LEU A 208 20.06 -10.06 28.07
CA LEU A 208 21.17 -10.35 28.97
C LEU A 208 22.32 -9.34 28.77
N MET A 209 22.54 -8.90 27.53
CA MET A 209 23.61 -7.97 27.17
C MET A 209 23.30 -6.51 27.54
N LEU A 210 22.01 -6.12 27.61
CA LEU A 210 21.60 -4.75 27.87
C LEU A 210 21.69 -4.35 29.36
N PRO A 211 22.15 -3.12 29.69
CA PRO A 211 22.15 -2.61 31.05
C PRO A 211 20.73 -2.59 31.66
N LYS A 212 20.63 -2.89 32.96
CA LYS A 212 19.34 -2.98 33.69
C LYS A 212 18.44 -1.76 33.48
N LYS A 213 19.00 -0.54 33.51
CA LYS A 213 18.25 0.72 33.30
C LYS A 213 17.59 0.78 31.91
N VAL A 214 18.29 0.34 30.86
CA VAL A 214 17.77 0.34 29.49
C VAL A 214 16.69 -0.72 29.33
N ASN A 215 16.92 -1.93 29.86
CA ASN A 215 15.96 -3.03 29.79
C ASN A 215 14.64 -2.66 30.48
N THR A 216 14.68 -2.01 31.65
CA THR A 216 13.47 -1.55 32.36
C THR A 216 12.72 -0.49 31.57
N ARG A 217 13.41 0.50 30.99
CA ARG A 217 12.77 1.51 30.11
C ARG A 217 12.13 0.87 28.88
N LEU A 218 12.81 -0.10 28.29
CA LEU A 218 12.35 -0.80 27.09
C LEU A 218 11.12 -1.67 27.39
N LYS A 219 11.08 -2.36 28.53
CA LYS A 219 9.89 -3.09 29.01
C LYS A 219 8.67 -2.17 29.18
N ASN A 220 8.85 -1.02 29.81
CA ASN A 220 7.75 -0.08 30.05
C ASN A 220 7.19 0.50 28.74
N LYS A 221 8.04 0.79 27.75
CA LYS A 221 7.61 1.32 26.44
C LYS A 221 6.96 0.29 25.51
N ARG A 222 7.16 -1.01 25.74
CA ARG A 222 6.59 -2.10 24.92
C ARG A 222 5.19 -2.53 25.35
N ASN A 223 4.70 -2.06 26.49
CA ASN A 223 3.43 -2.54 27.02
C ASN A 223 2.26 -1.92 26.22
N VAL A 224 1.95 -2.52 25.07
CA VAL A 224 0.82 -2.13 24.24
C VAL A 224 -0.44 -2.72 24.86
N SER A 225 -1.42 -1.87 25.18
CA SER A 225 -2.72 -2.33 25.69
C SER A 225 -3.39 -3.21 24.64
N ARG A 226 -3.57 -4.49 24.95
CA ARG A 226 -4.25 -5.46 24.06
C ARG A 226 -5.77 -5.24 24.00
N VAL A 227 -6.31 -4.50 24.96
CA VAL A 227 -7.74 -4.23 25.08
C VAL A 227 -7.97 -2.74 24.89
N MET A 228 -8.86 -2.40 23.95
CA MET A 228 -9.34 -1.05 23.72
C MET A 228 -10.81 -0.98 24.14
N ILE A 229 -11.10 -0.19 25.18
CA ILE A 229 -12.46 -0.04 25.71
C ILE A 229 -13.10 1.20 25.11
N LEU A 230 -14.13 1.01 24.29
CA LEU A 230 -14.92 2.09 23.70
C LEU A 230 -16.16 2.36 24.56
N LYS A 231 -16.36 3.62 24.97
CA LYS A 231 -17.51 4.04 25.79
C LYS A 231 -18.36 5.06 25.01
N PRO A 232 -19.56 4.68 24.52
CA PRO A 232 -20.37 5.52 23.63
C PRO A 232 -20.87 6.81 24.30
N GLY A 233 -20.96 6.87 25.64
CA GLY A 233 -21.37 8.06 26.38
C GLY A 233 -20.25 8.96 26.91
N LYS A 234 -18.96 8.66 26.63
CA LYS A 234 -17.82 9.46 27.14
C LYS A 234 -16.83 9.81 26.01
N PRO A 235 -17.14 10.82 25.16
CA PRO A 235 -16.32 11.15 23.99
C PRO A 235 -14.96 11.81 24.30
N ARG A 236 -14.68 12.19 25.55
CA ARG A 236 -13.43 12.85 25.97
C ARG A 236 -12.30 11.87 26.35
N TRP A 237 -12.46 10.56 26.19
CA TRP A 237 -11.40 9.60 26.49
C TRP A 237 -10.36 9.59 25.37
N GLY A 238 -9.07 9.74 25.70
CA GLY A 238 -7.99 9.86 24.72
C GLY A 238 -7.96 8.74 23.66
N GLN A 239 -8.44 7.54 23.98
CA GLN A 239 -8.54 6.42 23.03
C GLN A 239 -9.66 6.56 21.99
N SER A 240 -10.69 7.40 22.20
CA SER A 240 -11.75 7.57 21.20
C SER A 240 -11.36 8.45 20.01
N ARG A 241 -10.21 9.16 20.09
CA ARG A 241 -9.64 9.97 18.98
C ARG A 241 -8.73 9.18 18.05
N THR A 242 -8.21 8.04 18.48
CA THR A 242 -7.25 7.25 17.69
C THR A 242 -7.90 6.38 16.61
N LEU A 243 -9.22 6.17 16.65
CA LEU A 243 -9.93 5.31 15.70
C LEU A 243 -10.78 6.15 14.72
N PRO A 244 -10.72 5.88 13.40
CA PRO A 244 -11.59 6.54 12.41
C PRO A 244 -13.08 6.38 12.75
N SER A 245 -13.87 7.43 12.50
CA SER A 245 -15.32 7.48 12.78
C SER A 245 -16.08 6.32 12.17
N LYS A 246 -15.81 6.00 10.90
CA LYS A 246 -16.46 4.90 10.17
C LYS A 246 -16.28 3.54 10.85
N ILE A 247 -15.07 3.25 11.33
CA ILE A 247 -14.76 1.98 12.02
C ILE A 247 -15.47 1.95 13.38
N LYS A 248 -15.43 3.08 14.11
CA LYS A 248 -16.08 3.23 15.40
C LYS A 248 -17.60 2.97 15.32
N GLU A 249 -18.28 3.60 14.37
CA GLU A 249 -19.72 3.42 14.15
C GLU A 249 -20.06 1.97 13.75
N SER A 250 -19.28 1.37 12.85
CA SER A 250 -19.47 -0.03 12.46
C SER A 250 -19.38 -0.99 13.65
N ILE A 251 -18.39 -0.77 14.53
CA ILE A 251 -18.24 -1.55 15.77
C ILE A 251 -19.43 -1.34 16.69
N PHE A 252 -19.90 -0.11 16.86
CA PHE A 252 -21.06 0.18 17.71
C PHE A 252 -22.35 -0.44 17.18
N ASN A 253 -22.62 -0.34 15.88
CA ASN A 253 -23.78 -0.93 15.25
C ASN A 253 -23.77 -2.46 15.42
N LYS A 254 -22.62 -3.10 15.20
CA LYS A 254 -22.48 -4.55 15.42
C LYS A 254 -22.70 -4.92 16.88
N ALA A 255 -22.17 -4.15 17.83
CA ALA A 255 -22.38 -4.38 19.25
C ALA A 255 -23.87 -4.21 19.65
N GLN A 256 -24.56 -3.23 19.09
CA GLN A 256 -26.01 -3.03 19.31
C GLN A 256 -26.84 -4.17 18.73
N MET A 257 -26.52 -4.63 17.51
CA MET A 257 -27.20 -5.77 16.90
C MET A 257 -27.04 -7.05 17.74
N MET A 258 -25.82 -7.33 18.22
CA MET A 258 -25.57 -8.50 19.08
C MET A 258 -26.31 -8.39 20.40
N LYS A 259 -26.38 -7.20 20.99
CA LYS A 259 -27.17 -6.96 22.20
C LYS A 259 -28.65 -7.25 21.96
N LYS A 260 -29.22 -6.74 20.86
CA LYS A 260 -30.63 -6.98 20.50
C LYS A 260 -30.91 -8.48 20.29
N GLN A 261 -30.04 -9.19 19.57
CA GLN A 261 -30.19 -10.64 19.39
C GLN A 261 -30.19 -11.42 20.71
N ILE A 262 -29.33 -11.05 21.66
CA ILE A 262 -29.30 -11.67 22.99
C ILE A 262 -30.60 -11.37 23.75
N GLU A 263 -31.08 -10.13 23.71
CA GLU A 263 -32.36 -9.75 24.34
C GLU A 263 -33.55 -10.49 23.72
N ASP A 264 -33.59 -10.64 22.40
CA ASP A 264 -34.61 -11.39 21.67
C ASP A 264 -34.57 -12.90 22.03
N GLU A 265 -33.38 -13.50 22.13
CA GLU A 265 -33.22 -14.92 22.52
C GLU A 265 -33.65 -15.17 23.97
N ILE A 266 -33.36 -14.23 24.88
CA ILE A 266 -33.82 -14.28 26.27
C ILE A 266 -35.35 -14.14 26.31
N GLY A 267 -35.91 -13.21 25.54
CA GLY A 267 -37.35 -13.02 25.41
C GLY A 267 -38.06 -14.28 24.89
N PHE A 268 -37.50 -14.93 23.87
CA PHE A 268 -38.02 -16.17 23.31
C PHE A 268 -37.96 -17.34 24.30
N LYS A 269 -36.87 -17.46 25.08
CA LYS A 269 -36.77 -18.45 26.17
C LYS A 269 -37.84 -18.23 27.23
N ALA A 270 -38.04 -16.99 27.67
CA ALA A 270 -39.08 -16.65 28.65
C ALA A 270 -40.50 -16.96 28.12
N PHE A 271 -40.75 -16.70 26.84
CA PHE A 271 -42.01 -17.05 26.18
C PHE A 271 -42.26 -18.57 26.16
N ASN A 272 -41.27 -19.36 25.74
CA ASN A 272 -41.38 -20.83 25.74
C ASN A 272 -41.62 -21.41 27.13
N THR A 273 -41.00 -20.84 28.17
CA THR A 273 -41.26 -21.25 29.55
C THR A 273 -42.73 -21.05 29.92
N LYS A 274 -43.30 -19.88 29.62
CA LYS A 274 -44.73 -19.63 29.88
C LYS A 274 -45.67 -20.53 29.07
N LEU A 275 -45.30 -20.86 27.84
CA LEU A 275 -46.10 -21.72 26.97
C LEU A 275 -46.12 -23.16 27.49
N ASN A 276 -45.00 -23.65 28.02
CA ASN A 276 -44.93 -24.93 28.71
C ASN A 276 -45.76 -24.94 30.00
N GLU A 277 -45.70 -23.87 30.80
CA GLU A 277 -46.55 -23.73 32.00
C GLU A 277 -48.04 -23.80 31.65
N MET A 278 -48.48 -23.13 30.58
CA MET A 278 -49.86 -23.23 30.09
C MET A 278 -50.21 -24.64 29.64
N HIS A 279 -49.30 -25.30 28.92
CA HIS A 279 -49.49 -26.68 28.47
C HIS A 279 -49.68 -27.63 29.65
N ASP A 280 -48.86 -27.49 30.70
CA ASP A 280 -48.94 -28.31 31.91
C ASP A 280 -50.29 -28.12 32.63
N VAL A 281 -50.79 -26.88 32.72
CA VAL A 281 -52.11 -26.58 33.30
C VAL A 281 -53.23 -27.22 32.48
N ILE A 282 -53.17 -27.15 31.14
CA ILE A 282 -54.16 -27.77 30.25
C ILE A 282 -54.14 -29.30 30.39
N MET A 283 -52.95 -29.90 30.45
CA MET A 283 -52.79 -31.33 30.64
C MET A 283 -53.31 -31.78 32.00
N MET A 284 -53.09 -31.01 33.05
CA MET A 284 -53.63 -31.26 34.39
C MET A 284 -55.16 -31.18 34.40
N TYR A 285 -55.75 -30.17 33.76
CA TYR A 285 -57.21 -30.05 33.62
C TYR A 285 -57.81 -31.22 32.83
N ASN A 286 -57.18 -31.61 31.71
CA ASN A 286 -57.63 -32.74 30.90
C ASN A 286 -57.56 -34.06 31.68
N LYS A 287 -56.52 -34.25 32.50
CA LYS A 287 -56.39 -35.42 33.37
C LYS A 287 -57.53 -35.48 34.40
N ILE A 288 -57.80 -34.37 35.09
CA ILE A 288 -58.91 -34.25 36.05
C ILE A 288 -60.25 -34.54 35.38
N ARG A 289 -60.49 -33.98 34.19
CA ARG A 289 -61.71 -34.21 33.42
C ARG A 289 -61.89 -35.68 33.04
N MET A 290 -60.82 -36.36 32.62
CA MET A 290 -60.87 -37.78 32.27
C MET A 290 -61.11 -38.67 33.50
N GLU A 291 -60.59 -38.29 34.68
CA GLU A 291 -60.88 -38.97 35.95
C GLU A 291 -62.33 -38.77 36.42
N GLU A 292 -62.95 -37.63 36.14
CA GLU A 292 -64.37 -37.38 36.40
C GLU A 292 -65.30 -38.17 35.45
N LEU A 293 -64.93 -38.34 34.19
CA LEU A 293 -65.67 -39.14 33.19
C LEU A 293 -65.57 -40.66 33.41
N ALA A 294 -64.60 -41.14 34.20
CA ALA A 294 -64.37 -42.56 34.47
C ALA A 294 -65.17 -43.12 35.68
N LYS A 295 -65.94 -42.29 36.39
CA LYS A 295 -66.80 -42.75 37.51
C LYS A 295 -68.13 -43.32 37.00
N PRO A 296 -68.66 -44.44 37.54
CA PRO A 296 -69.91 -45.04 37.07
C PRO A 296 -71.11 -44.17 37.43
N LYS A 297 -72.10 -44.09 36.52
CA LYS A 297 -73.40 -43.43 36.76
C LYS A 297 -74.36 -44.36 37.50
N GLU A 298 -74.91 -43.91 38.62
CA GLU A 298 -76.10 -44.45 39.29
C GLU A 298 -77.11 -43.32 39.57
N PRO A 299 -78.42 -43.63 39.78
CA PRO A 299 -79.51 -42.87 39.19
C PRO A 299 -79.94 -41.62 39.98
N GLU A 300 -80.60 -40.74 39.24
CA GLU A 300 -81.10 -39.42 39.59
C GLU A 300 -81.92 -39.36 40.88
N LYS A 301 -81.62 -38.35 41.71
CA LYS A 301 -82.59 -37.65 42.56
C LYS A 301 -82.40 -36.15 42.43
N GLU A 302 -83.50 -35.46 42.16
CA GLU A 302 -83.63 -34.00 42.07
C GLU A 302 -83.12 -33.30 43.34
N VAL A 303 -82.22 -32.33 43.19
CA VAL A 303 -82.11 -31.16 44.09
C VAL A 303 -81.60 -29.95 43.32
N ASP A 304 -82.52 -28.99 43.17
CA ASP A 304 -82.43 -27.53 43.33
C ASP A 304 -81.28 -26.69 42.70
N ILE A 305 -81.72 -25.63 42.03
CA ILE A 305 -80.95 -24.69 41.23
C ILE A 305 -80.34 -23.61 42.15
N SER A 306 -79.01 -23.60 42.31
CA SER A 306 -78.28 -22.36 42.61
C SER A 306 -76.84 -22.38 42.05
N LYS A 307 -76.60 -21.52 41.05
CA LYS A 307 -75.31 -21.24 40.40
C LYS A 307 -74.37 -20.48 41.36
N PRO A 308 -73.05 -20.77 41.35
CA PRO A 308 -72.08 -19.72 41.00
C PRO A 308 -70.83 -20.23 40.25
N LYS A 309 -70.94 -21.21 39.34
CA LYS A 309 -69.79 -21.68 38.52
C LYS A 309 -69.79 -21.19 37.06
N SER A 310 -70.87 -20.54 36.61
CA SER A 310 -70.99 -20.05 35.23
C SER A 310 -70.33 -18.68 35.00
N THR A 311 -70.14 -17.88 36.05
CA THR A 311 -69.59 -16.51 35.94
C THR A 311 -68.07 -16.49 35.85
N SER A 312 -67.38 -17.40 36.55
CA SER A 312 -65.92 -17.53 36.50
C SER A 312 -65.41 -18.08 35.16
N LEU A 313 -66.11 -19.07 34.57
CA LEU A 313 -65.72 -19.63 33.28
C LEU A 313 -66.03 -18.64 32.13
N ALA A 314 -67.15 -17.92 32.20
CA ALA A 314 -67.49 -16.88 31.23
C ALA A 314 -66.51 -15.70 31.28
N ALA A 315 -66.06 -15.29 32.47
CA ALA A 315 -65.03 -14.27 32.62
C ALA A 315 -63.69 -14.70 32.01
N HIS A 316 -63.25 -15.95 32.26
CA HIS A 316 -62.01 -16.47 31.70
C HIS A 316 -62.05 -16.67 30.18
N LEU A 317 -63.22 -17.00 29.62
CA LEU A 317 -63.41 -17.08 28.18
C LEU A 317 -63.40 -15.69 27.53
N ASN A 318 -63.98 -14.68 28.18
CA ASN A 318 -63.91 -13.29 27.71
C ASN A 318 -62.48 -12.74 27.78
N ASP A 319 -61.73 -13.02 28.86
CA ASP A 319 -60.32 -12.62 28.96
C ASP A 319 -59.45 -13.28 27.88
N LEU A 320 -59.77 -14.53 27.50
CA LEU A 320 -59.09 -15.24 26.43
C LEU A 320 -59.45 -14.68 25.04
N ASP A 321 -60.70 -14.28 24.83
CA ASP A 321 -61.16 -13.64 23.59
C ASP A 321 -60.50 -12.27 23.40
N ASP A 322 -60.43 -11.46 24.47
CA ASP A 322 -59.70 -10.19 24.49
C ASP A 322 -58.19 -10.38 24.20
N ALA A 323 -57.57 -11.43 24.77
CA ALA A 323 -56.16 -11.74 24.50
C ALA A 323 -55.93 -12.15 23.03
N VAL A 324 -56.86 -12.90 22.44
CA VAL A 324 -56.81 -13.32 21.03
C VAL A 324 -57.05 -12.13 20.10
N GLU A 325 -57.98 -11.21 20.41
CA GLU A 325 -58.13 -9.96 19.66
C GLU A 325 -56.89 -9.09 19.73
N THR A 326 -56.27 -8.99 20.91
CA THR A 326 -55.03 -8.22 21.09
C THR A 326 -53.89 -8.79 20.25
N LEU A 327 -53.73 -10.12 20.22
CA LEU A 327 -52.75 -10.80 19.37
C LEU A 327 -53.04 -10.63 17.88
N LYS A 328 -54.31 -10.65 17.48
CA LYS A 328 -54.72 -10.40 16.10
C LYS A 328 -54.37 -8.97 15.67
N HIS A 329 -54.61 -7.99 16.53
CA HIS A 329 -54.24 -6.60 16.26
C HIS A 329 -52.72 -6.43 16.17
N GLN A 330 -51.94 -7.06 17.07
CA GLN A 330 -50.48 -7.04 17.01
C GLN A 330 -49.93 -7.69 15.73
N ASN A 331 -50.49 -8.82 15.30
CA ASN A 331 -50.10 -9.46 14.03
C ASN A 331 -50.43 -8.59 12.81
N VAL A 332 -51.60 -7.95 12.79
CA VAL A 332 -51.97 -7.02 11.70
C VAL A 332 -51.01 -5.84 11.64
N VAL A 333 -50.64 -5.25 12.78
CA VAL A 333 -49.65 -4.15 12.83
C VAL A 333 -48.29 -4.63 12.32
N TYR A 334 -47.83 -5.81 12.75
CA TYR A 334 -46.54 -6.37 12.31
C TYR A 334 -46.50 -6.64 10.79
N VAL A 335 -47.60 -7.17 10.24
CA VAL A 335 -47.74 -7.39 8.79
C VAL A 335 -47.76 -6.07 8.03
N GLN A 336 -48.39 -5.03 8.57
CA GLN A 336 -48.43 -3.70 7.97
C GLN A 336 -47.03 -3.05 7.95
N GLU A 337 -46.30 -3.08 9.09
CA GLU A 337 -44.92 -2.58 9.17
C GLU A 337 -43.98 -3.34 8.23
N SER A 338 -44.12 -4.67 8.14
CA SER A 338 -43.34 -5.47 7.20
C SER A 338 -43.66 -5.11 5.75
N ARG A 339 -44.92 -4.81 5.41
CA ARG A 339 -45.33 -4.40 4.07
C ARG A 339 -44.79 -3.03 3.70
N GLU A 340 -44.78 -2.09 4.64
CA GLU A 340 -44.14 -0.77 4.47
C GLU A 340 -42.63 -0.90 4.25
N ALA A 341 -41.95 -1.73 5.03
CA ALA A 341 -40.53 -1.99 4.86
C ALA A 341 -40.21 -2.59 3.47
N VAL A 342 -41.04 -3.51 2.97
CA VAL A 342 -40.89 -4.07 1.61
C VAL A 342 -41.15 -3.01 0.54
N ASN A 343 -42.14 -2.13 0.71
CA ASN A 343 -42.40 -1.04 -0.24
C ASN A 343 -41.22 -0.06 -0.33
N VAL A 344 -40.61 0.29 0.81
CA VAL A 344 -39.39 1.13 0.85
C VAL A 344 -38.20 0.43 0.16
N LEU A 345 -38.13 -0.89 0.25
CA LEU A 345 -37.10 -1.68 -0.42
C LEU A 345 -37.31 -1.69 -1.94
N ASN A 346 -38.55 -1.84 -2.39
CA ASN A 346 -38.90 -1.80 -3.80
C ASN A 346 -38.61 -0.42 -4.42
N THR A 347 -38.94 0.68 -3.73
CA THR A 347 -38.64 2.03 -4.26
C THR A 347 -37.14 2.27 -4.40
N LYS A 348 -36.32 1.79 -3.45
CA LYS A 348 -34.86 1.84 -3.57
C LYS A 348 -34.32 0.96 -4.70
N LEU A 349 -34.96 -0.19 -4.95
CA LEU A 349 -34.57 -1.07 -6.05
C LEU A 349 -34.85 -0.41 -7.41
N ASP A 350 -35.99 0.28 -7.54
CA ASP A 350 -36.35 1.05 -8.73
C ASP A 350 -35.40 2.24 -8.96
N GLU A 351 -35.00 2.94 -7.89
CA GLU A 351 -34.00 4.01 -7.95
C GLU A 351 -32.65 3.49 -8.48
N VAL A 352 -32.15 2.38 -7.93
CA VAL A 352 -30.93 1.73 -8.39
C VAL A 352 -31.05 1.27 -9.84
N SER A 353 -32.20 0.72 -10.24
CA SER A 353 -32.46 0.31 -11.63
C SER A 353 -32.37 1.49 -12.61
N ASN A 354 -32.92 2.65 -12.23
CA ASN A 354 -32.87 3.87 -13.02
C ASN A 354 -31.44 4.43 -13.14
N GLU A 355 -30.65 4.42 -12.07
CA GLU A 355 -29.23 4.81 -12.13
C GLU A 355 -28.44 3.89 -13.07
N LEU A 356 -28.68 2.59 -13.00
CA LEU A 356 -28.04 1.59 -13.85
C LEU A 356 -28.37 1.81 -15.33
N MET A 357 -29.61 2.18 -15.64
CA MET A 357 -30.04 2.55 -16.98
C MET A 357 -29.34 3.83 -17.47
N GLY A 358 -29.17 4.83 -16.61
CA GLY A 358 -28.41 6.05 -16.91
C GLY A 358 -26.93 5.75 -17.22
N ILE A 359 -26.28 4.89 -16.43
CA ILE A 359 -24.91 4.44 -16.67
C ILE A 359 -24.81 3.71 -18.02
N LYS A 360 -25.78 2.82 -18.33
CA LYS A 360 -25.80 2.09 -19.60
C LYS A 360 -25.92 3.04 -20.80
N GLN A 361 -26.79 4.05 -20.73
CA GLN A 361 -26.90 5.07 -21.79
C GLN A 361 -25.62 5.89 -21.95
N PHE A 362 -24.95 6.22 -20.85
CA PHE A 362 -23.68 6.94 -20.88
C PHE A 362 -22.57 6.11 -21.55
N LEU A 363 -22.49 4.82 -21.22
CA LEU A 363 -21.53 3.90 -21.85
C LEU A 363 -21.77 3.73 -23.35
N VAL A 364 -23.02 3.57 -23.78
CA VAL A 364 -23.37 3.51 -25.22
C VAL A 364 -23.00 4.81 -25.94
N LYS A 365 -23.14 5.96 -25.28
CA LYS A 365 -22.75 7.27 -25.85
C LYS A 365 -21.23 7.45 -25.91
N LEU A 366 -20.47 6.83 -25.01
CA LEU A 366 -19.01 6.79 -25.07
C LEU A 366 -18.53 5.87 -26.19
N GLU A 367 -19.15 4.71 -26.34
CA GLU A 367 -18.85 3.74 -27.39
C GLU A 367 -19.09 4.35 -28.78
N SER A 368 -20.23 5.02 -29.01
CA SER A 368 -20.49 5.70 -30.28
C SER A 368 -19.55 6.87 -30.57
N LYS A 369 -19.05 7.56 -29.54
CA LYS A 369 -18.02 8.60 -29.69
C LYS A 369 -16.64 8.02 -30.01
N LEU A 370 -16.31 6.85 -29.46
CA LEU A 370 -15.07 6.15 -29.75
C LEU A 370 -15.07 5.60 -31.18
N GLU A 371 -16.17 4.96 -31.63
CA GLU A 371 -16.30 4.48 -33.01
C GLU A 371 -16.29 5.62 -34.04
N GLY A 372 -16.92 6.77 -33.72
CA GLY A 372 -16.87 7.95 -34.59
C GLY A 372 -15.49 8.61 -34.71
N SER A 373 -14.59 8.38 -33.75
CA SER A 373 -13.22 8.89 -33.77
C SER A 373 -12.24 8.00 -34.53
N ILE A 374 -12.62 6.76 -34.87
CA ILE A 374 -11.76 5.79 -35.58
C ILE A 374 -11.92 5.92 -37.11
N TYR A 375 -12.93 6.64 -37.61
CA TYR A 375 -13.16 6.87 -39.04
C TYR A 375 -12.76 8.27 -39.54
N ILE A 376 -12.09 9.06 -38.70
CA ILE A 376 -11.51 10.35 -39.06
C ILE A 376 -10.02 10.32 -38.66
N ASP A 377 -9.24 9.55 -39.40
CA ASP A 377 -7.79 9.76 -39.62
C ASP A 377 -7.33 8.91 -40.81
#